data_AF-K2BP99-F1
#
_entry.id   AF-K2BP99-F1
#
_cell.length_a   1.000
_cell.length_b   1.000
_cell.length_c   1.000
_cell.angle_alpha   90.00
_cell.angle_beta   90.00
_cell.angle_gamma   90.00
#
_symmetry.space_group_name_H-M   'P 1'
#
loop_
_entity.id
_entity.type
_entity.pdbx_description
1 polymer ?
#
loop_
_entity_poly.entity_id
_entity_poly.type
_entity_poly.pdbx_seq_one_letter_code
_entity_poly.pdbx_strand_id
1 'polypeptide(L)'
;NPGVATGYDLITDFDFSQAGFTTVEFSIADRHDAAHDTLIRLTGNYTAGGLNSLVEAINMQIGNNGLLVTAEAKNGVLTFRSLETGVESNFDIFDTGAGDIGIATAVKIHQQTTISGFDGNQAVQNFAYDQPSSQFGYVIFDHTATAGIVDDLSFYIADLDGNGMSIAFAAGTAGTSFRSITEIANLINAQASLQGVKVNAEIQTATQTIKLFSTIPGKDGRIVFAELGSPDSTNTLKSMFNIDPVAYQNGSGNYAYTMHVKDTAIQFQIGPNQGHTASANIIRTDCKALGIEDLDLTTVKSAEIAIGLVDKALQRISSERAKLGAIENRMNYTLNSLSVALQNMTASESRIRDVDMAKEVIEMTSSQILQQASNAMVGQANVSAQSVLDLLR
;
A
#
# COMPACT_ATOMS: atom_id res chain seq x y z
N ASN A 1 1.12 -12.21 -15.07
CA ASN A 1 2.39 -12.08 -14.34
C ASN A 1 2.12 -11.65 -12.90
N PRO A 2 1.56 -12.52 -12.04
CA PRO A 2 1.06 -12.09 -10.75
C PRO A 2 2.11 -12.33 -9.67
N GLY A 3 2.63 -11.24 -9.12
CA GLY A 3 3.14 -11.19 -7.75
C GLY A 3 4.62 -11.55 -7.58
N VAL A 4 5.52 -10.66 -8.01
CA VAL A 4 6.74 -10.44 -7.24
C VAL A 4 6.29 -9.81 -5.93
N ALA A 5 5.99 -10.64 -4.93
CA ALA A 5 5.75 -10.18 -3.57
C ALA A 5 7.12 -9.89 -2.93
N THR A 6 7.23 -8.79 -2.19
CA THR A 6 8.47 -8.38 -1.52
C THR A 6 8.19 -8.19 -0.04
N GLY A 7 8.92 -8.97 0.76
CA GLY A 7 8.88 -9.01 2.21
C GLY A 7 8.25 -10.34 2.66
N TYR A 8 9.12 -11.24 3.05
CA TYR A 8 8.79 -12.59 3.43
C TYR A 8 9.44 -12.81 4.79
N ASP A 9 8.70 -13.30 5.79
CA ASP A 9 9.37 -13.88 6.96
C ASP A 9 9.97 -15.22 6.53
N LEU A 10 11.28 -15.37 6.77
CA LEU A 10 11.99 -16.60 6.46
C LEU A 10 11.62 -17.65 7.52
N ILE A 11 10.97 -18.74 7.11
CA ILE A 11 10.89 -19.93 7.95
C ILE A 11 12.34 -20.45 8.06
N THR A 12 12.91 -20.33 9.25
CA THR A 12 14.30 -20.74 9.54
C THR A 12 14.39 -22.09 10.26
N ASP A 13 13.27 -22.58 10.79
CA ASP A 13 13.19 -23.85 11.51
C ASP A 13 12.22 -24.80 10.78
N PHE A 14 12.74 -25.93 10.30
CA PHE A 14 12.01 -26.96 9.57
C PHE A 14 12.08 -28.28 10.35
N ASP A 15 11.76 -28.21 11.64
CA ASP A 15 11.68 -29.38 12.52
C ASP A 15 10.26 -29.93 12.56
N PHE A 16 10.01 -31.04 11.86
CA PHE A 16 8.72 -31.72 11.88
C PHE A 16 8.59 -32.73 13.03
N SER A 17 9.59 -32.86 13.91
CA SER A 17 9.61 -33.85 15.00
C SER A 17 9.03 -33.33 16.33
N GLN A 18 8.50 -32.12 16.36
CA GLN A 18 7.90 -31.56 17.57
C GLN A 18 6.50 -32.13 17.84
N ALA A 19 6.20 -32.39 19.11
CA ALA A 19 4.87 -32.80 19.61
C ALA A 19 4.31 -34.14 19.06
N GLY A 20 5.18 -35.10 18.70
CA GLY A 20 4.76 -36.46 18.31
C GLY A 20 4.27 -36.58 16.87
N PHE A 21 4.22 -35.47 16.15
CA PHE A 21 4.15 -35.45 14.71
C PHE A 21 5.53 -35.75 14.14
N THR A 22 5.60 -36.49 13.05
CA THR A 22 6.89 -36.88 12.45
C THR A 22 6.91 -36.77 10.94
N THR A 23 5.74 -36.61 10.33
CA THR A 23 5.57 -36.66 8.87
C THR A 23 4.69 -35.52 8.36
N VAL A 24 5.10 -34.96 7.23
CA VAL A 24 4.30 -34.05 6.41
C VAL A 24 4.18 -34.69 5.04
N GLU A 25 2.95 -34.80 4.53
CA GLU A 25 2.67 -35.43 3.24
C GLU A 25 1.79 -34.58 2.35
N PHE A 26 2.27 -34.29 1.14
CA PHE A 26 1.50 -33.63 0.10
C PHE A 26 1.79 -34.19 -1.26
N SER A 27 0.82 -34.02 -2.15
CA SER A 27 0.98 -34.38 -3.54
C SER A 27 1.25 -33.12 -4.34
N ILE A 28 2.19 -33.23 -5.26
CA ILE A 28 2.30 -32.31 -6.39
C ILE A 28 1.80 -33.09 -7.60
N ALA A 29 0.65 -32.66 -8.12
CA ALA A 29 0.05 -33.28 -9.29
C ALA A 29 0.32 -32.45 -10.53
N ASP A 30 0.68 -33.13 -11.60
CA ASP A 30 0.89 -32.53 -12.91
C ASP A 30 -0.44 -32.49 -13.66
N ARG A 31 -0.85 -31.32 -14.13
CA ARG A 31 -2.09 -31.19 -14.90
C ARG A 31 -1.91 -31.50 -16.38
N HIS A 32 -0.67 -31.55 -16.86
CA HIS A 32 -0.32 -31.93 -18.22
C HIS A 32 -0.29 -33.45 -18.39
N ASP A 33 0.27 -34.17 -17.40
CA ASP A 33 0.30 -35.64 -17.39
C ASP A 33 0.10 -36.22 -15.98
N ALA A 34 -1.11 -36.74 -15.73
CA ALA A 34 -1.47 -37.36 -14.45
C ALA A 34 -0.63 -38.60 -14.08
N ALA A 35 0.21 -39.13 -14.99
CA ALA A 35 1.15 -40.21 -14.67
C ALA A 35 2.39 -39.73 -13.90
N HIS A 36 2.64 -38.41 -13.82
CA HIS A 36 3.83 -37.82 -13.20
C HIS A 36 3.59 -37.21 -11.81
N ASP A 37 2.46 -37.51 -11.17
CA ASP A 37 2.17 -37.08 -9.80
C ASP A 37 3.18 -37.62 -8.79
N THR A 38 3.62 -36.76 -7.86
CA THR A 38 4.61 -37.12 -6.83
C THR A 38 4.07 -36.85 -5.44
N LEU A 39 4.03 -37.91 -4.63
CA LEU A 39 3.86 -37.81 -3.18
C LEU A 39 5.19 -37.38 -2.55
N ILE A 40 5.19 -36.23 -1.88
CA ILE A 40 6.30 -35.72 -1.10
C ILE A 40 6.06 -36.09 0.36
N ARG A 41 6.99 -36.86 0.93
CA ARG A 41 7.02 -37.24 2.34
C ARG A 41 8.24 -36.61 3.00
N LEU A 42 8.00 -35.71 3.94
CA LEU A 42 9.06 -35.09 4.74
C LEU A 42 9.06 -35.72 6.12
N THR A 43 10.17 -36.34 6.50
CA THR A 43 10.31 -37.02 7.78
C THR A 43 11.56 -36.53 8.49
N GLY A 44 11.41 -35.89 9.66
CA GLY A 44 12.53 -35.47 10.50
C GLY A 44 12.78 -33.97 10.56
N ASN A 45 14.01 -33.62 10.95
CA ASN A 45 14.44 -32.24 11.20
C ASN A 45 15.34 -31.75 10.05
N TYR A 46 14.91 -30.66 9.41
CA TYR A 46 15.61 -29.96 8.32
C TYR A 46 16.15 -28.58 8.78
N THR A 47 16.25 -28.37 10.09
CA THR A 47 16.80 -27.16 10.71
C THR A 47 18.31 -27.06 10.43
N ALA A 48 19.02 -28.20 10.39
CA ALA A 48 20.42 -28.28 9.97
C ALA A 48 20.52 -28.17 8.43
N GLY A 49 20.73 -26.95 7.92
CA GLY A 49 20.76 -26.63 6.48
C GLY A 49 19.56 -25.81 6.00
N GLY A 50 18.56 -25.62 6.86
CA GLY A 50 17.42 -24.72 6.65
C GLY A 50 16.65 -25.04 5.37
N LEU A 51 16.19 -23.98 4.70
CA LEU A 51 15.36 -24.08 3.49
C LEU A 51 16.04 -24.89 2.36
N ASN A 52 17.37 -24.86 2.27
CA ASN A 52 18.10 -25.61 1.24
C ASN A 52 18.00 -27.12 1.47
N SER A 53 18.14 -27.58 2.72
CA SER A 53 18.01 -29.00 3.05
C SER A 53 16.59 -29.54 2.82
N LEU A 54 15.59 -28.69 3.07
CA LEU A 54 14.20 -28.98 2.75
C LEU A 54 13.99 -29.09 1.23
N VAL A 55 14.50 -28.11 0.47
CA VAL A 55 14.42 -28.11 -1.01
C VAL A 55 15.11 -29.31 -1.61
N GLU A 56 16.28 -29.70 -1.09
CA GLU A 56 16.99 -30.90 -1.50
C GLU A 56 16.16 -32.16 -1.26
N ALA A 57 15.55 -32.30 -0.07
CA ALA A 57 14.71 -33.45 0.25
C ALA A 57 13.44 -33.54 -0.60
N ILE A 58 12.84 -32.40 -0.96
CA ILE A 58 11.71 -32.32 -1.89
C ILE A 58 12.16 -32.72 -3.30
N ASN A 59 13.23 -32.12 -3.80
CA ASN A 59 13.73 -32.35 -5.16
C ASN A 59 14.24 -33.79 -5.37
N MET A 60 14.80 -34.45 -4.34
CA MET A 60 15.15 -35.86 -4.43
C MET A 60 13.93 -36.75 -4.71
N GLN A 61 12.77 -36.42 -4.11
CA GLN A 61 11.54 -37.20 -4.29
C GLN A 61 10.87 -36.91 -5.63
N ILE A 62 10.83 -35.63 -6.03
CA ILE A 62 10.40 -35.23 -7.38
C ILE A 62 11.22 -35.95 -8.45
N GLY A 63 12.56 -35.90 -8.33
CA GLY A 63 13.47 -36.50 -9.32
C GLY A 63 13.33 -38.02 -9.44
N ASN A 64 13.02 -38.72 -8.34
CA ASN A 64 12.81 -40.17 -8.36
C ASN A 64 11.53 -40.59 -9.11
N ASN A 65 10.51 -39.73 -9.12
CA ASN A 65 9.21 -40.00 -9.73
C ASN A 65 9.03 -39.36 -11.11
N GLY A 66 10.03 -38.60 -11.58
CA GLY A 66 10.03 -38.02 -12.94
C GLY A 66 9.12 -36.81 -13.13
N LEU A 67 8.62 -36.20 -12.04
CA LEU A 67 7.78 -35.00 -12.10
C LEU A 67 8.56 -33.81 -12.66
N LEU A 68 7.98 -33.12 -13.64
CA LEU A 68 8.59 -31.94 -14.29
C LEU A 68 8.31 -30.65 -13.52
N VAL A 69 8.50 -30.67 -12.20
CA VAL A 69 8.43 -29.52 -11.29
C VAL A 69 9.72 -29.45 -10.50
N THR A 70 10.25 -28.27 -10.23
CA THR A 70 11.41 -28.09 -9.35
C THR A 70 11.06 -27.19 -8.19
N ALA A 71 11.52 -27.57 -6.98
CA ALA A 71 11.51 -26.70 -5.82
C ALA A 71 12.81 -25.87 -5.76
N GLU A 72 12.69 -24.59 -5.45
CA GLU A 72 13.82 -23.68 -5.34
C GLU A 72 13.70 -22.84 -4.06
N ALA A 73 14.84 -22.64 -3.38
CA ALA A 73 14.98 -21.67 -2.32
C ALA A 73 15.38 -20.32 -2.93
N LYS A 74 14.44 -19.39 -3.07
CA LYS A 74 14.72 -18.06 -3.63
C LYS A 74 14.39 -16.97 -2.62
N ASN A 75 15.40 -16.21 -2.20
CA ASN A 75 15.25 -15.10 -1.26
C ASN A 75 14.53 -15.50 0.05
N GLY A 76 14.77 -16.71 0.55
CA GLY A 76 14.14 -17.21 1.78
C GLY A 76 12.72 -17.74 1.61
N VAL A 77 12.22 -17.84 0.36
CA VAL A 77 10.92 -18.41 0.02
C VAL A 77 11.10 -19.73 -0.71
N LEU A 78 10.25 -20.69 -0.36
CA LEU A 78 10.07 -21.93 -1.11
C LEU A 78 9.20 -21.64 -2.34
N THR A 79 9.80 -21.74 -3.52
CA THR A 79 9.12 -21.58 -4.81
C THR A 79 9.06 -22.92 -5.53
N PHE A 80 7.91 -23.21 -6.15
CA PHE A 80 7.78 -24.32 -7.08
C PHE A 80 7.64 -23.77 -8.51
N ARG A 81 8.39 -24.36 -9.44
CA ARG A 81 8.38 -23.97 -10.86
C ARG A 81 8.18 -25.21 -11.73
N SER A 82 7.22 -25.15 -12.64
CA SER A 82 7.10 -26.14 -13.70
C SER A 82 8.30 -26.02 -14.67
N LEU A 83 8.89 -27.16 -15.03
CA LEU A 83 9.90 -27.26 -16.08
C LEU A 83 9.28 -27.42 -17.46
N GLU A 84 7.97 -27.66 -17.52
CA GLU A 84 7.20 -27.82 -18.74
C GLU A 84 6.87 -26.46 -19.39
N THR A 85 6.70 -26.47 -20.71
CA THR A 85 6.32 -25.28 -21.48
C THR A 85 5.14 -25.60 -22.37
N GLY A 86 4.16 -24.70 -22.47
CA GLY A 86 2.97 -24.89 -23.29
C GLY A 86 1.65 -24.60 -22.59
N VAL A 87 0.56 -24.89 -23.30
CA VAL A 87 -0.81 -24.79 -22.76
C VAL A 87 -0.99 -25.96 -21.78
N GLU A 88 -1.52 -25.68 -20.59
CA GLU A 88 -1.73 -26.65 -19.49
C GLU A 88 -0.46 -27.11 -18.73
N SER A 89 0.67 -26.40 -18.84
CA SER A 89 1.90 -26.62 -18.01
C SER A 89 1.72 -26.21 -16.53
N ASN A 90 0.61 -26.61 -15.94
CA ASN A 90 0.15 -26.29 -14.60
C ASN A 90 0.42 -27.47 -13.67
N PHE A 91 0.63 -27.17 -12.40
CA PHE A 91 0.63 -28.17 -11.34
C PHE A 91 -0.31 -27.77 -10.22
N ASP A 92 -0.84 -28.76 -9.52
CA ASP A 92 -1.62 -28.60 -8.31
C ASP A 92 -0.80 -29.06 -7.10
N ILE A 93 -0.88 -28.32 -6.00
CA ILE A 93 -0.37 -28.79 -4.71
C ILE A 93 -1.54 -28.93 -3.77
N PHE A 94 -1.70 -30.13 -3.21
CA PHE A 94 -2.74 -30.42 -2.25
C PHE A 94 -2.25 -31.31 -1.12
N ASP A 95 -2.88 -31.13 0.03
CA ASP A 95 -2.63 -31.95 1.21
C ASP A 95 -3.21 -33.33 0.99
N THR A 96 -2.43 -34.37 1.29
CA THR A 96 -2.90 -35.76 1.14
C THR A 96 -3.74 -36.22 2.32
N GLY A 97 -3.68 -35.50 3.46
CA GLY A 97 -4.30 -35.90 4.72
C GLY A 97 -3.69 -37.17 5.34
N ALA A 98 -2.64 -37.73 4.74
CA ALA A 98 -1.98 -38.95 5.20
C ALA A 98 -0.80 -38.69 6.16
N GLY A 99 -0.24 -37.47 6.12
CA GLY A 99 0.81 -37.03 7.04
C GLY A 99 0.23 -36.58 8.39
N ASP A 100 1.07 -36.60 9.42
CA ASP A 100 0.65 -36.22 10.77
C ASP A 100 0.32 -34.71 10.87
N ILE A 101 0.99 -33.88 10.06
CA ILE A 101 0.74 -32.42 9.98
C ILE A 101 0.42 -32.02 8.54
N GLY A 102 -0.67 -31.25 8.38
CA GLY A 102 -1.04 -30.70 7.09
C GLY A 102 -0.10 -29.61 6.58
N ILE A 103 0.00 -29.45 5.25
CA ILE A 103 1.01 -28.58 4.62
C ILE A 103 0.86 -27.09 4.89
N ALA A 104 -0.38 -26.63 5.10
CA ALA A 104 -0.65 -25.24 5.47
C ALA A 104 -0.13 -24.93 6.88
N THR A 105 -0.07 -25.95 7.75
CA THR A 105 0.43 -25.80 9.11
C THR A 105 1.94 -26.00 9.17
N ALA A 106 2.45 -27.02 8.49
CA ALA A 106 3.86 -27.44 8.56
C ALA A 106 4.82 -26.58 7.72
N VAL A 107 4.46 -26.29 6.46
CA VAL A 107 5.34 -25.58 5.50
C VAL A 107 4.70 -24.27 5.02
N LYS A 108 3.51 -23.92 5.54
CA LYS A 108 2.72 -22.72 5.20
C LYS A 108 2.34 -22.64 3.72
N ILE A 109 2.17 -23.80 3.08
CA ILE A 109 1.73 -23.93 1.70
C ILE A 109 0.19 -23.97 1.66
N HIS A 110 -0.43 -23.05 0.94
CA HIS A 110 -1.87 -23.09 0.68
C HIS A 110 -2.14 -24.02 -0.51
N GLN A 111 -3.19 -24.85 -0.40
CA GLN A 111 -3.60 -25.71 -1.50
C GLN A 111 -4.14 -24.86 -2.64
N GLN A 112 -3.55 -24.95 -3.81
CA GLN A 112 -3.94 -24.12 -4.94
C GLN A 112 -3.51 -24.73 -6.27
N THR A 113 -4.32 -24.48 -7.29
CA THR A 113 -3.95 -24.68 -8.69
C THR A 113 -3.11 -23.52 -9.20
N THR A 114 -1.96 -23.85 -9.77
CA THR A 114 -1.11 -22.89 -10.46
C THR A 114 -1.62 -22.71 -11.89
N ILE A 115 -1.60 -21.47 -12.40
CA ILE A 115 -2.12 -21.16 -13.73
C ILE A 115 -0.96 -20.61 -14.59
N SER A 116 -0.68 -21.29 -15.69
CA SER A 116 0.26 -20.86 -16.72
C SER A 116 -0.27 -19.63 -17.44
N GLY A 117 0.64 -18.83 -18.00
CA GLY A 117 0.25 -17.75 -18.91
C GLY A 117 -0.46 -18.30 -20.16
N PHE A 118 -1.29 -17.47 -20.81
CA PHE A 118 -1.91 -17.77 -22.10
C PHE A 118 -0.90 -17.99 -23.24
N ASP A 119 0.38 -17.71 -23.00
CA ASP A 119 1.51 -17.76 -23.93
C ASP A 119 2.47 -18.95 -23.70
N GLY A 120 2.13 -19.88 -22.80
CA GLY A 120 2.92 -21.10 -22.58
C GLY A 120 4.15 -20.93 -21.69
N ASN A 121 4.24 -19.82 -20.94
CA ASN A 121 5.27 -19.64 -19.93
C ASN A 121 5.09 -20.62 -18.74
N GLN A 122 6.22 -21.08 -18.20
CA GLN A 122 6.28 -21.97 -17.03
C GLN A 122 5.39 -21.47 -15.89
N ALA A 123 4.55 -22.35 -15.34
CA ALA A 123 3.82 -22.05 -14.13
C ALA A 123 4.82 -21.89 -12.97
N VAL A 124 4.73 -20.77 -12.26
CA VAL A 124 5.52 -20.48 -11.06
C VAL A 124 4.56 -20.16 -9.94
N GLN A 125 4.68 -20.88 -8.82
CA GLN A 125 3.92 -20.60 -7.62
C GLN A 125 4.89 -20.25 -6.50
N ASN A 126 4.79 -18.99 -6.08
CA ASN A 126 5.54 -18.47 -4.95
C ASN A 126 4.64 -18.61 -3.72
N PHE A 127 5.04 -19.43 -2.76
CA PHE A 127 4.32 -19.56 -1.50
C PHE A 127 4.80 -18.48 -0.53
N ALA A 128 4.17 -17.32 -0.63
CA ALA A 128 4.38 -16.19 0.26
C ALA A 128 3.23 -16.09 1.27
N TYR A 129 3.61 -15.91 2.54
CA TYR A 129 2.70 -15.52 3.62
C TYR A 129 2.07 -14.14 3.33
N ASP A 130 0.85 -13.96 3.82
CA ASP A 130 0.08 -12.70 3.85
C ASP A 130 0.96 -11.50 4.24
N GLN A 131 0.66 -10.33 3.67
CA GLN A 131 1.60 -9.22 3.46
C GLN A 131 2.52 -8.92 4.67
N PRO A 132 3.83 -8.76 4.44
CA PRO A 132 4.80 -8.44 5.47
C PRO A 132 4.52 -7.06 6.05
N SER A 133 4.55 -6.97 7.38
CA SER A 133 4.54 -5.73 8.15
C SER A 133 5.67 -4.75 7.80
N SER A 134 6.65 -5.16 6.98
CA SER A 134 7.81 -4.35 6.56
C SER A 134 7.51 -3.29 5.49
N GLN A 135 6.34 -3.31 4.84
CA GLN A 135 5.92 -2.26 3.90
C GLN A 135 5.00 -1.20 4.53
N PHE A 136 4.56 -1.42 5.77
CA PHE A 136 3.63 -0.55 6.47
C PHE A 136 4.38 0.17 7.58
N GLY A 137 4.37 1.51 7.60
CA GLY A 137 5.27 2.29 8.45
C GLY A 137 5.27 3.78 8.11
N TYR A 138 6.12 4.54 8.78
CA TYR A 138 6.29 5.98 8.54
C TYR A 138 7.75 6.33 8.27
N VAL A 139 7.94 7.43 7.53
CA VAL A 139 9.22 8.11 7.41
C VAL A 139 9.16 9.32 8.31
N ILE A 140 10.09 9.40 9.26
CA ILE A 140 10.28 10.59 10.11
C ILE A 140 11.42 11.38 9.46
N PHE A 141 11.07 12.50 8.87
CA PHE A 141 12.00 13.32 8.10
C PHE A 141 12.72 14.29 9.02
N ASP A 142 14.04 14.39 8.91
CA ASP A 142 14.72 15.50 9.54
C ASP A 142 14.41 16.79 8.76
N HIS A 143 13.58 17.67 9.36
CA HIS A 143 13.18 18.95 8.77
C HIS A 143 14.12 20.08 9.19
N THR A 144 15.43 19.81 9.22
CA THR A 144 16.48 20.70 9.76
C THR A 144 16.34 22.14 9.24
N ALA A 145 15.66 23.01 10.01
CA ALA A 145 15.56 24.44 9.73
C ALA A 145 16.74 25.22 10.32
N THR A 146 17.54 24.59 11.19
CA THR A 146 18.71 25.19 11.85
C THR A 146 19.78 24.12 12.01
N ALA A 147 21.01 24.42 11.58
CA ALA A 147 22.12 23.47 11.61
C ALA A 147 22.39 22.96 13.03
N GLY A 148 22.14 21.67 13.27
CA GLY A 148 22.54 20.95 14.48
C GLY A 148 21.42 20.46 15.40
N ILE A 149 20.14 20.70 15.09
CA ILE A 149 19.01 20.12 15.85
C ILE A 149 18.26 19.16 14.92
N VAL A 150 18.26 17.87 15.27
CA VAL A 150 17.51 16.81 14.56
C VAL A 150 16.05 16.85 15.01
N ASP A 151 15.11 16.88 14.06
CA ASP A 151 13.66 16.91 14.35
C ASP A 151 13.09 15.49 14.60
N ASP A 152 13.42 14.87 15.74
CA ASP A 152 12.92 13.54 16.10
C ASP A 152 11.43 13.56 16.47
N LEU A 153 10.69 12.50 16.13
CA LEU A 153 9.35 12.29 16.70
C LEU A 153 9.50 11.75 18.12
N SER A 154 9.17 12.55 19.11
CA SER A 154 9.34 12.20 20.51
C SER A 154 8.06 12.43 21.30
N PHE A 155 7.65 11.43 22.09
CA PHE A 155 6.46 11.52 22.92
C PHE A 155 6.56 10.63 24.15
N TYR A 156 5.72 10.92 25.13
CA TYR A 156 5.61 10.19 26.38
C TYR A 156 4.44 9.22 26.32
N ILE A 157 4.64 8.01 26.86
CA ILE A 157 3.61 7.00 27.07
C ILE A 157 3.56 6.70 28.57
N ALA A 158 2.39 6.83 29.19
CA ALA A 158 2.21 6.52 30.62
C ALA A 158 1.18 5.41 30.85
N ASP A 159 1.42 4.59 31.88
CA ASP A 159 0.44 3.68 32.46
C ASP A 159 -0.43 4.36 33.55
N LEU A 160 -1.36 3.58 34.12
CA LEU A 160 -2.32 4.06 35.11
C LEU A 160 -1.68 4.41 36.47
N ASP A 161 -0.55 3.80 36.81
CA ASP A 161 0.14 4.00 38.09
C ASP A 161 1.08 5.22 38.02
N GLY A 162 1.08 5.96 36.91
CA GLY A 162 1.88 7.16 36.68
C GLY A 162 3.31 6.85 36.21
N ASN A 163 3.64 5.57 36.02
CA ASN A 163 4.90 5.18 35.43
C ASN A 163 4.79 5.38 33.92
N GLY A 164 5.73 6.10 33.34
CA GLY A 164 5.76 6.28 31.91
C GLY A 164 7.16 6.31 31.37
N MET A 165 7.21 6.31 30.05
CA MET A 165 8.42 6.20 29.26
C MET A 165 8.38 7.27 28.19
N SER A 166 9.54 7.83 27.89
CA SER A 166 9.72 8.59 26.66
C SER A 166 10.06 7.60 25.54
N ILE A 167 9.39 7.78 24.41
CA ILE A 167 9.71 7.15 23.14
C ILE A 167 10.23 8.26 22.24
N ALA A 168 11.40 8.02 21.66
CA ALA A 168 11.96 8.85 20.61
C ALA A 168 12.20 7.99 19.37
N PHE A 169 11.69 8.45 18.25
CA PHE A 169 11.97 7.89 16.95
C PHE A 169 12.87 8.88 16.21
N ALA A 170 14.12 8.46 16.01
CA ALA A 170 15.12 9.28 15.34
C ALA A 170 14.67 9.67 13.93
N ALA A 171 14.81 10.95 13.60
CA ALA A 171 14.62 11.44 12.25
C ALA A 171 15.74 10.92 11.35
N GLY A 172 15.42 10.77 10.07
CA GLY A 172 16.43 10.38 9.10
C GLY A 172 16.23 11.02 7.74
N THR A 173 17.12 10.64 6.81
CA THR A 173 17.13 11.14 5.44
C THR A 173 15.95 10.62 4.62
N ALA A 174 15.41 11.48 3.75
CA ALA A 174 14.35 11.13 2.82
C ALA A 174 14.74 9.92 1.95
N GLY A 175 13.83 8.95 1.84
CA GLY A 175 14.01 7.75 1.00
C GLY A 175 14.79 6.60 1.64
N THR A 176 15.45 6.79 2.80
CA THR A 176 16.20 5.73 3.50
C THR A 176 15.72 5.45 4.93
N SER A 177 14.83 6.28 5.45
CA SER A 177 14.48 6.30 6.89
C SER A 177 13.08 5.78 7.19
N PHE A 178 12.62 4.86 6.35
CA PHE A 178 11.36 4.17 6.56
C PHE A 178 11.46 3.27 7.79
N ARG A 179 10.51 3.41 8.72
CA ARG A 179 10.37 2.53 9.88
C ARG A 179 9.07 1.77 9.79
N SER A 180 9.16 0.45 9.77
CA SER A 180 8.00 -0.44 9.73
C SER A 180 7.18 -0.42 11.03
N ILE A 181 5.90 -0.81 10.94
CA ILE A 181 5.02 -1.01 12.10
C ILE A 181 5.60 -2.01 13.09
N THR A 182 6.38 -2.99 12.61
CA THR A 182 7.08 -3.95 13.45
C THR A 182 8.21 -3.30 14.22
N GLU A 183 9.04 -2.48 13.56
CA GLU A 183 10.11 -1.75 14.25
C GLU A 183 9.56 -0.72 15.24
N ILE A 184 8.41 -0.11 14.93
CA ILE A 184 7.72 0.81 15.84
C ILE A 184 7.21 0.05 17.08
N ALA A 185 6.46 -1.04 16.90
CA ALA A 185 5.92 -1.83 18.00
C ALA A 185 7.03 -2.46 18.88
N ASN A 186 8.07 -3.01 18.24
CA ASN A 186 9.20 -3.60 18.95
C ASN A 186 9.98 -2.56 19.77
N LEU A 187 10.17 -1.34 19.25
CA LEU A 187 10.83 -0.27 19.98
C LEU A 187 10.01 0.14 21.22
N ILE A 188 8.69 0.29 21.07
CA ILE A 188 7.80 0.61 22.18
C ILE A 188 7.88 -0.47 23.27
N ASN A 189 7.80 -1.75 22.88
CA ASN A 189 7.89 -2.87 23.83
C ASN A 189 9.26 -2.97 24.50
N ALA A 190 10.35 -2.74 23.76
CA ALA A 190 11.69 -2.73 24.31
C ALA A 190 11.85 -1.61 25.35
N GLN A 191 11.39 -0.40 25.06
CA GLN A 191 11.43 0.72 26.00
C GLN A 191 10.54 0.48 27.22
N ALA A 192 9.35 -0.10 27.04
CA ALA A 192 8.47 -0.48 28.13
C ALA A 192 9.14 -1.46 29.10
N SER A 193 9.83 -2.48 28.55
CA SER A 193 10.59 -3.45 29.34
C SER A 193 11.79 -2.82 30.05
N LEU A 194 12.50 -1.91 29.41
CA LEU A 194 13.67 -1.25 30.00
C LEU A 194 13.28 -0.32 31.16
N GLN A 195 12.20 0.44 30.98
CA GLN A 195 11.71 1.42 31.97
C GLN A 195 10.73 0.82 32.99
N GLY A 196 10.40 -0.47 32.85
CA GLY A 196 9.47 -1.18 33.76
C GLY A 196 8.00 -0.76 33.64
N VAL A 197 7.65 -0.02 32.59
CA VAL A 197 6.29 0.48 32.34
C VAL A 197 5.42 -0.64 31.80
N LYS A 198 4.21 -0.80 32.33
CA LYS A 198 3.30 -1.92 31.99
C LYS A 198 2.45 -1.62 30.77
N VAL A 199 3.09 -1.35 29.64
CA VAL A 199 2.47 -1.11 28.33
C VAL A 199 3.00 -2.15 27.33
N ASN A 200 2.11 -2.64 26.47
CA ASN A 200 2.45 -3.51 25.36
C ASN A 200 1.84 -2.98 24.06
N ALA A 201 2.60 -3.07 22.98
CA ALA A 201 2.22 -2.76 21.61
C ALA A 201 2.12 -4.06 20.80
N GLU A 202 0.93 -4.36 20.30
CA GLU A 202 0.60 -5.54 19.52
C GLU A 202 0.23 -5.12 18.09
N ILE A 203 0.77 -5.81 17.08
CA ILE A 203 0.43 -5.53 15.69
C ILE A 203 -0.84 -6.30 15.34
N GLN A 204 -1.86 -5.58 14.87
CA GLN A 204 -3.07 -6.18 14.31
C GLN A 204 -2.87 -6.34 12.80
N THR A 205 -2.47 -7.54 12.37
CA THR A 205 -2.12 -7.83 10.96
C THR A 205 -3.27 -7.59 10.00
N ALA A 206 -4.49 -7.99 10.36
CA ALA A 206 -5.70 -7.81 9.55
C ALA A 206 -6.03 -6.34 9.25
N THR A 207 -5.69 -5.43 10.17
CA THR A 207 -5.96 -3.98 10.03
C THR A 207 -4.71 -3.15 9.82
N GLN A 208 -3.53 -3.76 9.84
CA GLN A 208 -2.22 -3.10 9.72
C GLN A 208 -2.06 -1.93 10.72
N THR A 209 -2.53 -2.14 11.95
CA THR A 209 -2.49 -1.14 13.02
C THR A 209 -1.67 -1.63 14.21
N ILE A 210 -1.20 -0.70 15.05
CA ILE A 210 -0.56 -1.02 16.31
C ILE A 210 -1.57 -0.78 17.43
N LYS A 211 -1.90 -1.83 18.16
CA LYS A 211 -2.74 -1.79 19.35
C LYS A 211 -1.86 -1.68 20.57
N LEU A 212 -1.87 -0.52 21.23
CA LEU A 212 -1.22 -0.30 22.51
C LEU A 212 -2.21 -0.54 23.65
N PHE A 213 -1.83 -1.32 24.65
CA PHE A 213 -2.65 -1.54 25.84
C PHE A 213 -1.79 -1.70 27.09
N SER A 214 -2.38 -1.37 28.23
CA SER A 214 -1.76 -1.63 29.54
C SER A 214 -1.84 -3.13 29.84
N THR A 215 -0.77 -3.69 30.39
CA THR A 215 -0.69 -5.12 30.76
C THR A 215 -0.93 -5.35 32.25
N ILE A 216 -1.41 -4.34 33.00
CA ILE A 216 -1.66 -4.47 34.44
C ILE A 216 -2.87 -5.39 34.66
N PRO A 217 -2.72 -6.52 35.37
CA PRO A 217 -3.84 -7.42 35.62
C PRO A 217 -4.93 -6.74 36.47
N GLY A 218 -6.18 -6.85 36.03
CA GLY A 218 -7.36 -6.46 36.83
C GLY A 218 -7.62 -4.97 36.98
N LYS A 219 -7.00 -4.10 36.17
CA LYS A 219 -7.29 -2.66 36.12
C LYS A 219 -7.68 -2.21 34.72
N ASP A 220 -8.47 -1.15 34.63
CA ASP A 220 -8.86 -0.51 33.37
C ASP A 220 -7.62 0.00 32.63
N GLY A 221 -7.44 -0.45 31.38
CA GLY A 221 -6.25 -0.18 30.58
C GLY A 221 -6.23 1.24 30.03
N ARG A 222 -5.61 2.18 30.76
CA ARG A 222 -5.38 3.54 30.28
C ARG A 222 -3.95 3.72 29.77
N ILE A 223 -3.83 4.35 28.60
CA ILE A 223 -2.56 4.85 28.04
C ILE A 223 -2.71 6.34 27.78
N VAL A 224 -1.75 7.12 28.23
CA VAL A 224 -1.67 8.56 27.96
C VAL A 224 -0.53 8.84 27.01
N PHE A 225 -0.81 9.62 25.95
CA PHE A 225 0.20 10.20 25.09
C PHE A 225 0.40 11.67 25.44
N ALA A 226 1.66 12.10 25.52
CA ALA A 226 1.99 13.52 25.58
C ALA A 226 3.14 13.81 24.60
N GLU A 227 3.03 14.90 23.84
CA GLU A 227 4.09 15.32 22.92
C GLU A 227 5.35 15.70 23.71
N LEU A 228 6.52 15.28 23.22
CA LEU A 228 7.80 15.57 23.84
C LEU A 228 8.78 16.06 22.77
N GLY A 229 8.50 17.20 22.15
CA GLY A 229 9.32 17.80 21.10
C GLY A 229 9.51 19.30 21.29
N SER A 230 10.36 19.90 20.45
CA SER A 230 10.43 21.37 20.35
C SER A 230 9.06 21.93 19.95
N PRO A 231 8.63 23.10 20.46
CA PRO A 231 7.38 23.73 20.01
C PRO A 231 7.30 23.97 18.50
N ASP A 232 8.47 24.07 17.84
CA ASP A 232 8.59 24.28 16.39
C ASP A 232 8.81 22.97 15.61
N SER A 233 8.73 21.81 16.27
CA SER A 233 8.87 20.50 15.64
C SER A 233 7.75 20.27 14.62
N THR A 234 8.13 19.76 13.45
CA THR A 234 7.16 19.39 12.40
C THR A 234 6.74 17.93 12.53
N ASN A 235 7.55 17.11 13.18
CA ASN A 235 7.26 15.70 13.47
C ASN A 235 6.57 15.55 14.83
N THR A 236 5.27 15.83 14.86
CA THR A 236 4.41 15.64 16.04
C THR A 236 3.57 14.37 15.96
N LEU A 237 3.07 13.85 17.09
CA LEU A 237 2.07 12.78 17.15
C LEU A 237 0.84 13.07 16.27
N LYS A 238 0.45 14.34 16.21
CA LYS A 238 -0.68 14.81 15.39
C LYS A 238 -0.36 14.79 13.90
N SER A 239 0.84 15.22 13.51
CA SER A 239 1.26 15.23 12.10
C SER A 239 1.55 13.81 11.55
N MET A 240 2.11 12.93 12.39
CA MET A 240 2.59 11.60 11.98
C MET A 240 1.49 10.55 12.13
N PHE A 241 0.83 10.50 13.28
CA PHE A 241 -0.16 9.47 13.58
C PHE A 241 -1.59 10.00 13.70
N ASN A 242 -1.80 11.31 13.49
CA ASN A 242 -3.08 11.99 13.71
C ASN A 242 -3.65 11.76 15.13
N ILE A 243 -2.76 11.61 16.10
CA ILE A 243 -3.09 11.47 17.52
C ILE A 243 -3.07 12.87 18.13
N ASP A 244 -4.18 13.30 18.71
CA ASP A 244 -4.16 14.50 19.55
C ASP A 244 -3.47 14.14 20.87
N PRO A 245 -2.44 14.89 21.31
CA PRO A 245 -1.77 14.68 22.59
C PRO A 245 -2.68 15.15 23.72
N VAL A 246 -3.74 14.39 23.94
CA VAL A 246 -4.66 14.56 25.05
C VAL A 246 -4.57 13.28 25.86
N ALA A 247 -4.61 13.39 27.19
CA ALA A 247 -4.81 12.23 28.05
C ALA A 247 -6.12 11.53 27.64
N TYR A 248 -6.02 10.51 26.78
CA TYR A 248 -7.15 9.68 26.42
C TYR A 248 -7.58 8.94 27.69
N GLN A 249 -8.59 9.48 28.34
CA GLN A 249 -9.29 8.82 29.44
C GLN A 249 -10.22 7.78 28.81
N ASN A 250 -9.72 6.58 28.61
CA ASN A 250 -10.58 5.43 28.42
C ASN A 250 -11.35 5.21 29.72
N GLY A 251 -12.68 5.18 29.62
CA GLY A 251 -13.56 4.78 30.72
C GLY A 251 -13.34 3.32 31.13
N SER A 252 -14.08 2.87 32.14
CA SER A 252 -13.90 1.54 32.74
C SER A 252 -14.26 0.40 31.79
N GLY A 253 -13.35 -0.57 31.62
CA GLY A 253 -13.43 -1.72 30.71
C GLY A 253 -12.09 -2.09 30.05
N ASN A 254 -12.02 -3.28 29.43
CA ASN A 254 -10.82 -3.85 28.81
C ASN A 254 -10.54 -3.20 27.44
N TYR A 255 -10.16 -1.93 27.43
CA TYR A 255 -9.99 -1.14 26.21
C TYR A 255 -8.52 -0.96 25.85
N ALA A 256 -8.17 -1.34 24.62
CA ALA A 256 -6.87 -1.09 24.03
C ALA A 256 -6.91 0.15 23.11
N TYR A 257 -5.86 0.95 23.13
CA TYR A 257 -5.69 2.06 22.20
C TYR A 257 -5.16 1.52 20.86
N THR A 258 -5.94 1.65 19.78
CA THR A 258 -5.46 1.27 18.45
C THR A 258 -4.90 2.50 17.75
N MET A 259 -3.58 2.56 17.62
CA MET A 259 -2.85 3.52 16.77
C MET A 259 -2.95 3.06 15.32
N HIS A 260 -3.55 3.90 14.47
CA HIS A 260 -3.62 3.67 13.04
C HIS A 260 -2.31 4.13 12.40
N VAL A 261 -1.54 3.19 11.82
CA VAL A 261 -0.18 3.47 11.32
C VAL A 261 -0.13 3.54 9.78
N LYS A 262 -1.30 3.75 9.14
CA LYS A 262 -1.44 3.89 7.69
C LYS A 262 -2.05 5.24 7.38
N ASP A 263 -1.48 5.95 6.41
CA ASP A 263 -2.22 6.99 5.68
C ASP A 263 -3.23 6.28 4.77
N THR A 264 -4.44 6.05 5.28
CA THR A 264 -5.58 5.57 4.49
C THR A 264 -6.18 6.70 3.66
N ALA A 265 -5.46 7.80 3.47
CA ALA A 265 -5.98 8.93 2.74
C ALA A 265 -6.26 8.53 1.30
N ILE A 266 -7.50 8.75 0.90
CA ILE A 266 -7.84 8.78 -0.52
C ILE A 266 -7.17 10.02 -1.08
N GLN A 267 -6.18 9.84 -1.94
CA GLN A 267 -5.51 10.93 -2.62
C GLN A 267 -6.21 11.20 -3.96
N PHE A 268 -6.60 12.45 -4.16
CA PHE A 268 -7.20 12.95 -5.38
C PHE A 268 -6.20 13.84 -6.11
N GLN A 269 -6.00 13.59 -7.40
CA GLN A 269 -5.34 14.54 -8.27
C GLN A 269 -6.33 15.66 -8.60
N ILE A 270 -6.09 16.86 -8.07
CA ILE A 270 -7.00 18.00 -8.21
C ILE A 270 -6.48 19.06 -9.17
N GLY A 271 -5.23 18.97 -9.63
CA GLY A 271 -4.64 19.90 -10.59
C GLY A 271 -3.91 19.23 -11.76
N PRO A 272 -3.42 20.02 -12.73
CA PRO A 272 -2.85 19.48 -13.97
C PRO A 272 -1.36 19.12 -13.84
N ASN A 273 -0.67 19.60 -12.80
CA ASN A 273 0.76 19.40 -12.59
C ASN A 273 1.03 18.37 -11.49
N GLN A 274 2.24 17.81 -11.51
CA GLN A 274 2.74 16.93 -10.47
C GLN A 274 2.68 17.61 -9.10
N GLY A 275 2.21 16.87 -8.08
CA GLY A 275 2.10 17.37 -6.71
C GLY A 275 0.84 18.18 -6.39
N HIS A 276 -0.03 18.44 -7.38
CA HIS A 276 -1.34 19.07 -7.15
C HIS A 276 -2.38 18.04 -6.69
N THR A 277 -2.19 17.53 -5.48
CA THR A 277 -3.04 16.52 -4.86
C THR A 277 -3.79 17.06 -3.65
N ALA A 278 -4.96 16.49 -3.38
CA ALA A 278 -5.66 16.63 -2.10
C ALA A 278 -5.86 15.25 -1.48
N SER A 279 -5.49 15.10 -0.22
CA SER A 279 -5.61 13.84 0.52
C SER A 279 -6.79 13.92 1.48
N ALA A 280 -7.62 12.86 1.51
CA ALA A 280 -8.79 12.74 2.37
C ALA A 280 -8.70 11.48 3.23
N ASN A 281 -8.51 11.65 4.53
CA ASN A 281 -8.55 10.55 5.48
C ASN A 281 -9.99 10.30 5.95
N ILE A 282 -10.52 9.11 5.66
CA ILE A 282 -11.78 8.64 6.22
C ILE A 282 -11.44 7.61 7.28
N ILE A 283 -11.60 7.99 8.55
CA ILE A 283 -11.48 7.03 9.64
C ILE A 283 -12.65 6.04 9.57
N ARG A 284 -12.45 4.82 10.08
CA ARG A 284 -13.56 3.87 10.25
C ARG A 284 -14.53 4.43 11.29
N THR A 285 -15.82 4.50 10.96
CA THR A 285 -16.89 5.04 11.82
C THR A 285 -17.95 3.99 12.17
N ASP A 286 -17.57 2.71 12.23
CA ASP A 286 -18.46 1.67 12.75
C ASP A 286 -18.58 1.75 14.28
N CYS A 287 -19.61 1.11 14.84
CA CYS A 287 -19.88 1.14 16.29
C CYS A 287 -18.66 0.72 17.11
N LYS A 288 -17.87 -0.23 16.58
CA LYS A 288 -16.62 -0.70 17.18
C LYS A 288 -15.53 0.38 17.21
N ALA A 289 -15.27 1.06 16.09
CA ALA A 289 -14.28 2.13 16.02
C ALA A 289 -14.69 3.39 16.80
N LEU A 290 -16.00 3.59 16.96
CA LEU A 290 -16.57 4.69 17.76
C LEU A 290 -16.66 4.37 19.25
N GLY A 291 -16.39 3.12 19.67
CA GLY A 291 -16.43 2.70 21.07
C GLY A 291 -17.85 2.57 21.65
N ILE A 292 -18.84 2.29 20.81
CA ILE A 292 -20.27 2.19 21.18
C ILE A 292 -20.89 0.83 20.85
N GLU A 293 -20.09 -0.21 20.58
CA GLU A 293 -20.56 -1.56 20.25
C GLU A 293 -21.25 -2.24 21.44
N ASP A 294 -20.68 -2.12 22.65
CA ASP A 294 -21.14 -2.80 23.87
C ASP A 294 -21.60 -1.80 24.95
N LEU A 295 -22.60 -0.98 24.64
CA LEU A 295 -23.15 -0.04 25.63
C LEU A 295 -24.03 -0.77 26.65
N ASP A 296 -23.66 -0.69 27.93
CA ASP A 296 -24.45 -1.23 29.03
C ASP A 296 -25.48 -0.20 29.54
N LEU A 297 -26.76 -0.51 29.36
CA LEU A 297 -27.89 0.33 29.80
C LEU A 297 -28.66 -0.27 30.99
N THR A 298 -28.12 -1.30 31.64
CA THR A 298 -28.81 -2.04 32.70
C THR A 298 -28.91 -1.26 34.02
N THR A 299 -28.04 -0.28 34.24
CA THR A 299 -28.04 0.58 35.43
C THR A 299 -28.13 2.06 35.07
N VAL A 300 -28.65 2.88 35.98
CA VAL A 300 -28.71 4.34 35.78
C VAL A 300 -27.32 4.93 35.55
N LYS A 301 -26.32 4.47 36.30
CA LYS A 301 -24.94 4.93 36.17
C LYS A 301 -24.30 4.53 34.83
N SER A 302 -24.53 3.30 34.37
CA SER A 302 -24.01 2.84 33.07
C SER A 302 -24.70 3.56 31.90
N ALA A 303 -25.99 3.85 32.03
CA ALA A 303 -26.74 4.66 31.06
C ALA A 303 -26.24 6.11 30.97
N GLU A 304 -25.91 6.76 32.10
CA GLU A 304 -25.29 8.10 32.09
C GLU A 304 -23.93 8.12 31.38
N ILE A 305 -23.11 7.08 31.57
CA ILE A 305 -21.82 6.92 30.88
C ILE A 305 -22.03 6.68 29.39
N ALA A 306 -23.02 5.87 29.02
CA ALA A 306 -23.35 5.58 27.63
C ALA A 306 -23.75 6.85 26.85
N ILE A 307 -24.50 7.78 27.48
CA ILE A 307 -24.83 9.08 26.87
C ILE A 307 -23.55 9.87 26.55
N GLY A 308 -22.58 9.91 27.48
CA GLY A 308 -21.30 10.57 27.25
C GLY A 308 -20.45 9.93 26.15
N LEU A 309 -20.48 8.59 26.03
CA LEU A 309 -19.80 7.88 24.94
C LEU A 309 -20.44 8.17 23.58
N VAL A 310 -21.77 8.20 23.51
CA VAL A 310 -22.50 8.54 22.30
C VAL A 310 -22.25 9.99 21.88
N ASP A 311 -22.23 10.96 22.81
CA ASP A 311 -21.94 12.35 22.49
C ASP A 311 -20.52 12.51 21.90
N LYS A 312 -19.52 11.84 22.48
CA LYS A 312 -18.16 11.79 21.92
C LYS A 312 -18.13 11.15 20.53
N ALA A 313 -18.88 10.06 20.32
CA ALA A 313 -18.98 9.43 19.01
C ALA A 313 -19.60 10.39 17.97
N LEU A 314 -20.66 11.12 18.34
CA LEU A 314 -21.31 12.12 17.49
C LEU A 314 -20.38 13.29 17.16
N GLN A 315 -19.63 13.80 18.14
CA GLN A 315 -18.61 14.84 17.92
C GLN A 315 -17.54 14.36 16.95
N ARG A 316 -17.11 13.09 17.07
CA ARG A 316 -16.13 12.49 16.16
C ARG A 316 -16.67 12.39 14.73
N ILE A 317 -17.88 11.86 14.54
CA ILE A 317 -18.53 11.83 13.21
C ILE A 317 -18.69 13.23 12.62
N SER A 318 -19.11 14.20 13.44
CA SER A 318 -19.30 15.60 13.00
C SER A 318 -17.98 16.22 12.56
N SER A 319 -16.90 15.94 13.27
CA SER A 319 -15.54 16.38 12.91
C SER A 319 -15.08 15.77 11.60
N GLU A 320 -15.35 14.49 11.36
CA GLU A 320 -15.02 13.83 10.10
C GLU A 320 -15.85 14.38 8.93
N ARG A 321 -17.14 14.65 9.13
CA ARG A 321 -17.98 15.35 8.14
C ARG A 321 -17.44 16.73 7.81
N ALA A 322 -16.99 17.49 8.80
CA ALA A 322 -16.39 18.80 8.59
C ALA A 322 -15.10 18.72 7.75
N LYS A 323 -14.24 17.73 8.02
CA LYS A 323 -13.03 17.48 7.22
C LYS A 323 -13.38 17.15 5.76
N LEU A 324 -14.35 16.26 5.54
CA LEU A 324 -14.78 15.92 4.18
C LEU A 324 -15.38 17.12 3.44
N GLY A 325 -16.20 17.94 4.12
CA GLY A 325 -16.73 19.17 3.54
C GLY A 325 -15.64 20.19 3.19
N ALA A 326 -14.57 20.29 3.99
CA ALA A 326 -13.42 21.13 3.67
C ALA A 326 -12.71 20.68 2.38
N ILE A 327 -12.58 19.36 2.19
CA ILE A 327 -11.97 18.79 0.98
C ILE A 327 -12.87 19.01 -0.24
N GLU A 328 -14.19 18.83 -0.09
CA GLU A 328 -15.16 19.16 -1.12
C GLU A 328 -15.06 20.63 -1.56
N ASN A 329 -14.99 21.56 -0.60
CA ASN A 329 -14.80 22.98 -0.89
C ASN A 329 -13.51 23.25 -1.66
N ARG A 330 -12.41 22.60 -1.27
CA ARG A 330 -11.14 22.71 -1.97
C ARG A 330 -11.21 22.15 -3.40
N MET A 331 -11.89 21.03 -3.60
CA MET A 331 -12.13 20.46 -4.92
C MET A 331 -12.95 21.41 -5.80
N ASN A 332 -14.06 21.95 -5.29
CA ASN A 332 -14.90 22.92 -6.00
C ASN A 332 -14.11 24.18 -6.39
N TYR A 333 -13.28 24.71 -5.50
CA TYR A 333 -12.41 25.84 -5.82
C TYR A 333 -11.42 25.50 -6.94
N THR A 334 -10.80 24.32 -6.86
CA THR A 334 -9.80 23.90 -7.85
C THR A 334 -10.43 23.62 -9.22
N LEU A 335 -11.63 23.03 -9.25
CA LEU A 335 -12.43 22.85 -10.47
C LEU A 335 -12.74 24.20 -11.14
N ASN A 336 -13.19 25.19 -10.36
CA ASN A 336 -13.46 26.52 -10.91
C ASN A 336 -12.20 27.18 -11.48
N SER A 337 -11.07 27.07 -10.78
CA SER A 337 -9.79 27.59 -11.25
C SER A 337 -9.31 26.89 -12.53
N LEU A 338 -9.44 25.55 -12.59
CA LEU A 338 -9.11 24.75 -13.76
C LEU A 338 -9.99 25.07 -14.96
N SER A 339 -11.28 25.32 -14.74
CA SER A 339 -12.21 25.71 -15.81
C SER A 339 -11.81 27.05 -16.44
N VAL A 340 -11.43 28.03 -15.62
CA VAL A 340 -10.89 29.32 -16.10
C VAL A 340 -9.57 29.12 -16.85
N ALA A 341 -8.66 28.30 -16.31
CA ALA A 341 -7.39 28.00 -16.98
C ALA A 341 -7.61 27.32 -18.34
N LEU A 342 -8.53 26.35 -18.41
CA LEU A 342 -8.93 25.67 -19.64
C LEU A 342 -9.49 26.66 -20.66
N GLN A 343 -10.41 27.54 -20.26
CA GLN A 343 -10.97 28.56 -21.15
C GLN A 343 -9.88 29.47 -21.73
N ASN A 344 -8.94 29.93 -20.89
CA ASN A 344 -7.83 30.77 -21.32
C ASN A 344 -6.85 30.02 -22.24
N MET A 345 -6.60 28.74 -21.96
CA MET A 345 -5.71 27.91 -22.76
C MET A 345 -6.32 27.60 -24.13
N THR A 346 -7.59 27.20 -24.18
CA THR A 346 -8.33 26.99 -25.43
C THR A 346 -8.41 28.27 -26.26
N ALA A 347 -8.64 29.43 -25.63
CA ALA A 347 -8.63 30.72 -26.33
C ALA A 347 -7.24 31.07 -26.88
N SER A 348 -6.18 30.70 -26.16
CA SER A 348 -4.80 30.91 -26.61
C SER A 348 -4.41 29.95 -27.73
N GLU A 349 -4.86 28.70 -27.66
CA GLU A 349 -4.71 27.70 -28.72
C GLU A 349 -5.45 28.13 -29.98
N SER A 350 -6.69 28.62 -29.85
CA SER A 350 -7.48 29.17 -30.95
C SER A 350 -6.75 30.32 -31.63
N ARG A 351 -6.15 31.26 -30.88
CA ARG A 351 -5.34 32.34 -31.47
C ARG A 351 -4.10 31.86 -32.24
N ILE A 352 -3.57 30.67 -31.92
CA ILE A 352 -2.36 30.13 -32.56
C ILE A 352 -2.73 29.25 -33.75
N ARG A 353 -3.75 28.40 -33.60
CA ARG A 353 -4.13 27.40 -34.60
C ARG A 353 -5.19 27.94 -35.57
N ASP A 354 -6.14 28.71 -35.08
CA ASP A 354 -7.27 29.14 -35.89
C ASP A 354 -6.87 30.39 -36.69
N VAL A 355 -7.24 30.37 -37.97
CA VAL A 355 -7.02 31.50 -38.87
C VAL A 355 -8.16 32.50 -38.73
N ASP A 356 -7.83 33.79 -38.84
CA ASP A 356 -8.86 34.80 -39.07
C ASP A 356 -9.42 34.63 -40.49
N MET A 357 -10.58 33.97 -40.56
CA MET A 357 -11.28 33.68 -41.81
C MET A 357 -11.53 34.94 -42.64
N ALA A 358 -11.77 36.10 -42.03
CA ALA A 358 -12.00 37.32 -42.78
C ALA A 358 -10.73 37.75 -43.53
N LYS A 359 -9.58 37.69 -42.87
CA LYS A 359 -8.29 38.01 -43.48
C LYS A 359 -7.89 36.97 -44.54
N GLU A 360 -8.01 35.69 -44.24
CA GLU A 360 -7.65 34.60 -45.16
C GLU A 360 -8.52 34.63 -46.42
N VAL A 361 -9.82 34.91 -46.30
CA VAL A 361 -10.71 35.04 -47.47
C VAL A 361 -10.31 36.22 -48.34
N ILE A 362 -9.86 37.34 -47.76
CA ILE A 362 -9.35 38.49 -48.54
C ILE A 362 -8.06 38.11 -49.27
N GLU A 363 -7.10 37.48 -48.60
CA GLU A 363 -5.83 37.05 -49.21
C GLU A 363 -6.05 35.98 -50.28
N MET A 364 -6.94 35.01 -50.03
CA MET A 364 -7.36 33.99 -51.00
C MET A 364 -8.02 34.64 -52.22
N THR A 365 -8.96 35.57 -52.01
CA THR A 365 -9.66 36.26 -53.10
C THR A 365 -8.69 37.14 -53.91
N SER A 366 -7.80 37.86 -53.24
CA SER A 366 -6.74 38.64 -53.88
C SER A 366 -5.82 37.76 -54.72
N SER A 367 -5.41 36.61 -54.18
CA SER A 367 -4.58 35.62 -54.89
C SER A 367 -5.30 35.03 -56.10
N GLN A 368 -6.61 34.74 -56.00
CA GLN A 368 -7.41 34.26 -57.14
C GLN A 368 -7.53 35.33 -58.23
N ILE A 369 -7.78 36.60 -57.86
CA ILE A 369 -7.81 37.72 -58.80
C ILE A 369 -6.44 37.90 -59.47
N LEU A 370 -5.34 37.81 -58.72
CA LEU A 370 -3.98 37.89 -59.25
C LEU A 370 -3.65 36.74 -60.19
N GLN A 371 -4.10 35.51 -59.92
CA GLN A 371 -3.93 34.39 -60.83
C GLN A 371 -4.73 34.58 -62.12
N GLN A 372 -5.98 35.05 -62.02
CA GLN A 372 -6.79 35.40 -63.20
C GLN A 372 -6.14 36.51 -64.02
N ALA A 373 -5.63 37.55 -63.36
CA ALA A 373 -4.91 38.65 -64.01
C ALA A 373 -3.58 38.20 -64.65
N SER A 374 -2.83 37.32 -63.98
CA SER A 374 -1.57 36.76 -64.51
C SER A 374 -1.83 35.91 -65.75
N ASN A 375 -2.86 35.05 -65.72
CA ASN A 375 -3.26 34.27 -66.88
C ASN A 375 -3.74 35.16 -68.05
N ALA A 376 -4.50 36.22 -67.77
CA ALA A 376 -4.90 37.19 -68.78
C ALA A 376 -3.72 37.97 -69.36
N MET A 377 -2.75 38.37 -68.52
CA MET A 377 -1.52 39.04 -68.96
C MET A 377 -0.62 38.13 -69.82
N VAL A 378 -0.46 36.86 -69.44
CA VAL A 378 0.26 35.87 -70.25
C VAL A 378 -0.46 35.64 -71.58
N GLY A 379 -1.79 35.54 -71.56
CA GLY A 379 -2.60 35.46 -72.78
C GLY A 379 -2.38 36.66 -73.71
N GLN A 380 -2.41 37.88 -73.17
CA GLN A 380 -2.19 39.10 -73.95
C GLN A 380 -0.75 39.23 -74.47
N ALA A 381 0.25 38.83 -73.67
CA ALA A 381 1.66 38.83 -74.09
C ALA A 381 1.94 37.82 -75.21
N ASN A 382 1.29 36.64 -75.19
CA ASN A 382 1.39 35.68 -76.28
C ASN A 382 0.77 36.21 -77.57
N VAL A 383 -0.38 36.89 -77.49
CA VAL A 383 -1.03 37.50 -78.66
C VAL A 383 -0.17 38.64 -79.23
N SER A 384 0.39 39.50 -78.39
CA SER A 384 1.25 40.60 -78.87
C SER A 384 2.55 40.10 -79.49
N ALA A 385 3.17 39.05 -78.94
CA ALA A 385 4.35 38.41 -79.52
C ALA A 385 4.04 37.81 -80.90
N GLN A 386 2.87 37.18 -81.07
CA GLN A 386 2.42 36.64 -82.36
C GLN A 386 2.18 37.76 -83.40
N SER A 387 1.59 38.88 -82.98
CA SER A 387 1.37 40.04 -83.86
C SER A 387 2.67 40.68 -84.34
N VAL A 388 3.73 40.66 -83.54
CA VAL A 388 5.07 41.12 -83.96
C VAL A 388 5.69 40.17 -84.98
N LEU A 389 5.50 38.86 -84.82
CA LEU A 389 5.95 37.87 -85.81
C LEU A 389 5.20 38.00 -87.14
N ASP A 390 3.91 38.35 -87.12
CA ASP A 390 3.14 38.66 -88.33
C ASP A 390 3.63 39.93 -89.02
N LEU A 391 4.23 40.88 -88.28
CA LEU A 391 4.84 42.10 -88.84
C LEU A 391 6.23 41.86 -89.44
N LEU A 392 6.88 40.74 -89.10
CA LEU A 392 8.20 40.35 -89.59
C LEU A 392 8.15 39.37 -90.78
N ARG A 393 6.94 38.97 -91.21
CA ARG A 393 6.66 38.23 -92.45
C ARG A 393 6.37 39.18 -93.60
#